data_AF-A0A7Z9I6K8-F1
#
_entry.id   AF-A0A7Z9I6K8-F1
#
_cell.length_a   1.000
_cell.length_b   1.000
_cell.length_c   1.000
_cell.angle_alpha   90.00
_cell.angle_beta   90.00
_cell.angle_gamma   90.00
#
_symmetry.space_group_name_H-M   'P 1'
#
loop_
_entity.id
_entity.type
_entity.pdbx_description
1 polymer ?
#
loop_
_entity_poly.entity_id
_entity_poly.type
_entity_poly.pdbx_seq_one_letter_code
_entity_poly.pdbx_strand_id
1 'polypeptide(L)'
;MRVFIVVFYSLIVTFVHAAESENNPENRCEKAVNEKTKYRVSGIYGSSLESEWHPSAAFVLLKEMQRFKVLLSEFRQKTAVWHFEFAELVGGKTIVFVFHRKIQIEFCNGPNAFFVLRK
;
A
#
# COMPACT_ATOMS: atom_id res chain seq x y z
N MET A 1 -32.83 -48.75 -15.05
CA MET A 1 -31.47 -48.19 -15.04
C MET A 1 -31.54 -46.71 -14.70
N ARG A 2 -31.04 -46.35 -13.51
CA ARG A 2 -30.98 -44.99 -12.98
C ARG A 2 -29.72 -44.34 -13.56
N VAL A 3 -29.85 -43.27 -14.35
CA VAL A 3 -28.71 -42.42 -14.69
C VAL A 3 -28.81 -41.20 -13.81
N PHE A 4 -27.83 -41.11 -12.91
CA PHE A 4 -27.77 -40.21 -11.78
C PHE A 4 -27.41 -38.79 -12.19
N ILE A 5 -28.00 -37.85 -11.46
CA ILE A 5 -27.63 -36.44 -11.36
C ILE A 5 -26.14 -36.32 -11.05
N VAL A 6 -25.39 -35.59 -11.86
CA VAL A 6 -24.15 -34.93 -11.43
C VAL A 6 -24.08 -33.55 -12.11
N VAL A 7 -24.90 -32.65 -11.58
CA VAL A 7 -24.64 -31.21 -11.63
C VAL A 7 -23.40 -30.97 -10.75
N PHE A 8 -22.23 -30.90 -11.36
CA PHE A 8 -21.01 -30.35 -10.77
C PHE A 8 -20.66 -29.12 -11.62
N TYR A 9 -21.00 -27.90 -11.20
CA TYR A 9 -20.26 -27.13 -10.18
C TYR A 9 -18.75 -27.25 -10.33
N SER A 10 -18.23 -26.50 -11.29
CA SER A 10 -16.91 -25.86 -11.21
C SER A 10 -16.92 -24.79 -12.30
N LEU A 11 -17.55 -23.64 -12.04
CA LEU A 11 -16.78 -22.45 -11.68
C LEU A 11 -15.49 -22.42 -12.51
N ILE A 12 -15.66 -22.14 -13.81
CA ILE A 12 -14.58 -21.61 -14.62
C ILE A 12 -14.21 -20.32 -13.90
N VAL A 13 -13.11 -20.43 -13.14
CA VAL A 13 -12.49 -19.36 -12.37
C VAL A 13 -12.36 -18.19 -13.32
N THR A 14 -13.26 -17.22 -13.16
CA THR A 14 -13.07 -15.89 -13.71
C THR A 14 -11.86 -15.33 -13.00
N PHE A 15 -10.69 -15.54 -13.61
CA PHE A 15 -9.47 -14.82 -13.26
C PHE A 15 -9.73 -13.34 -13.57
N VAL A 16 -10.35 -12.66 -12.61
CA VAL A 16 -10.40 -11.21 -12.56
C VAL A 16 -9.01 -10.76 -12.12
N HIS A 17 -8.18 -10.46 -13.13
CA HIS A 17 -7.20 -9.39 -13.20
C HIS A 17 -6.57 -8.91 -11.87
N ALA A 18 -5.28 -9.19 -11.71
CA ALA A 18 -4.36 -8.09 -11.48
C ALA A 18 -3.63 -7.90 -12.80
N ALA A 19 -4.05 -6.91 -13.58
CA ALA A 19 -3.26 -6.44 -14.70
C ALA A 19 -1.87 -6.10 -14.14
N GLU A 20 -0.87 -6.94 -14.45
CA GLU A 20 0.51 -6.51 -14.40
C GLU A 20 0.57 -5.26 -15.27
N SER A 21 0.80 -4.14 -14.58
CA SER A 21 0.78 -2.81 -15.13
C SER A 21 1.97 -2.62 -16.08
N GLU A 22 1.85 -3.16 -17.28
CA GLU A 22 2.68 -2.85 -18.43
C GLU A 22 2.56 -1.33 -18.70
N ASN A 23 3.68 -0.60 -18.49
CA ASN A 23 3.85 0.86 -18.62
C ASN A 23 3.30 1.76 -17.49
N ASN A 24 3.54 1.44 -16.21
CA ASN A 24 3.41 2.47 -15.17
C ASN A 24 4.66 3.37 -15.15
N PRO A 25 4.56 4.71 -15.23
CA PRO A 25 5.68 5.56 -14.81
C PRO A 25 6.12 5.14 -13.40
N GLU A 26 7.42 4.83 -13.26
CA GLU A 26 8.00 4.29 -12.02
C GLU A 26 7.57 5.15 -10.81
N ASN A 27 6.84 4.55 -9.85
CA ASN A 27 6.30 5.29 -8.71
C ASN A 27 7.45 5.87 -7.89
N ARG A 28 7.52 7.21 -7.84
CA ARG A 28 8.64 7.94 -7.22
C ARG A 28 8.74 7.65 -5.72
N CYS A 29 7.61 7.40 -5.07
CA CYS A 29 7.54 7.14 -3.64
C CYS A 29 7.95 5.71 -3.29
N GLU A 30 7.56 4.72 -4.09
CA GLU A 30 8.06 3.34 -3.98
C GLU A 30 9.58 3.30 -4.11
N LYS A 31 10.11 3.95 -5.15
CA LYS A 31 11.55 4.07 -5.36
C LYS A 31 12.26 4.72 -4.17
N ALA A 32 11.69 5.78 -3.61
CA ALA A 32 12.24 6.45 -2.44
C ALA A 32 12.29 5.54 -1.20
N VAL A 33 11.26 4.74 -0.96
CA VAL A 33 11.27 3.75 0.14
C VAL A 33 12.40 2.74 -0.10
N ASN A 34 12.43 2.15 -1.29
CA ASN A 34 13.41 1.14 -1.69
C ASN A 34 14.85 1.65 -1.69
N GLU A 35 15.12 2.93 -1.89
CA GLU A 35 16.49 3.47 -1.92
C GLU A 35 16.93 4.14 -0.63
N LYS A 36 16.02 4.85 0.07
CA LYS A 36 16.38 5.77 1.17
C LYS A 36 16.08 5.20 2.55
N THR A 37 15.51 4.01 2.63
CA THR A 37 15.15 3.39 3.90
C THR A 37 15.72 1.97 4.01
N LYS A 38 15.69 1.42 5.22
CA LYS A 38 16.04 0.00 5.49
C LYS A 38 14.94 -0.99 5.07
N TYR A 39 13.94 -0.52 4.33
CA TYR A 39 12.76 -1.29 3.94
C TYR A 39 12.67 -1.41 2.42
N ARG A 40 11.98 -2.46 1.97
CA ARG A 40 11.55 -2.65 0.58
C ARG A 40 10.02 -2.70 0.52
N VAL A 41 9.44 -2.13 -0.52
CA VAL A 41 8.00 -2.21 -0.81
C VAL A 41 7.63 -3.65 -1.17
N SER A 42 6.53 -4.13 -0.59
CA SER A 42 5.98 -5.47 -0.85
C SER A 42 4.53 -5.43 -1.36
N GLY A 43 3.92 -4.26 -1.42
CA GLY A 43 2.57 -4.05 -1.92
C GLY A 43 2.05 -2.65 -1.60
N ILE A 44 0.97 -2.25 -2.27
CA ILE A 44 0.30 -0.96 -2.02
C ILE A 44 -0.58 -1.09 -0.77
N TYR A 45 -0.59 -0.06 0.06
CA TYR A 45 -1.52 0.08 1.18
C TYR A 45 -2.44 1.27 0.91
N GLY A 46 -3.75 1.02 0.82
CA GLY A 46 -4.75 2.03 0.45
C GLY A 46 -5.43 1.72 -0.88
N SER A 47 -6.17 2.69 -1.41
CA SER A 47 -6.95 2.54 -2.64
C SER A 47 -6.10 2.78 -3.89
N SER A 48 -6.50 2.12 -4.97
CA SER A 48 -5.98 2.38 -6.32
C SER A 48 -6.53 3.67 -6.93
N LEU A 49 -7.46 4.35 -6.26
CA LEU A 49 -8.04 5.61 -6.72
C LEU A 49 -7.09 6.77 -6.41
N GLU A 50 -6.77 7.55 -7.44
CA GLU A 50 -5.83 8.68 -7.36
C GLU A 50 -6.25 9.76 -6.35
N SER A 51 -7.57 9.99 -6.21
CA SER A 51 -8.13 10.90 -5.22
C SER A 51 -7.79 10.53 -3.77
N GLU A 52 -7.42 9.27 -3.53
CA GLU A 52 -7.07 8.76 -2.20
C GLU A 52 -5.56 8.81 -1.92
N TRP A 53 -4.73 9.24 -2.88
CA TRP A 53 -3.28 9.38 -2.70
C TRP A 53 -2.88 10.74 -2.10
N HIS A 54 -3.84 11.55 -1.70
CA HIS A 54 -3.57 12.84 -1.06
C HIS A 54 -2.95 12.64 0.33
N PRO A 55 -1.97 13.46 0.76
CA PRO A 55 -1.37 13.37 2.09
C PRO A 55 -2.36 13.38 3.26
N SER A 56 -3.50 14.04 3.12
CA SER A 56 -4.55 14.06 4.15
C SER A 56 -5.18 12.68 4.38
N ALA A 57 -5.27 11.83 3.35
CA ALA A 57 -5.79 10.48 3.49
C ALA A 57 -4.92 9.64 4.43
N ALA A 58 -3.60 9.78 4.33
CA ALA A 58 -2.66 9.12 5.25
C ALA A 58 -2.87 9.52 6.72
N PHE A 59 -3.13 10.81 6.99
CA PHE A 59 -3.45 11.28 8.34
C PHE A 59 -4.75 10.69 8.89
N VAL A 60 -5.78 10.57 8.04
CA VAL A 60 -7.04 9.93 8.42
C VAL A 60 -6.81 8.44 8.73
N LEU A 61 -6.10 7.73 7.86
CA LEU A 61 -5.78 6.30 8.05
C LEU A 61 -4.99 6.05 9.34
N LEU A 62 -3.97 6.85 9.65
CA LEU A 62 -3.22 6.73 10.91
C LEU A 62 -4.13 6.94 12.13
N LYS A 63 -4.99 7.95 12.11
CA LYS A 63 -5.97 8.16 13.19
C LYS A 63 -6.94 6.99 13.34
N GLU A 64 -7.38 6.41 12.24
CA GLU A 64 -8.25 5.23 12.25
C GLU A 64 -7.52 4.01 12.82
N MET A 65 -6.27 3.77 12.45
CA MET A 65 -5.44 2.69 13.01
C MET A 65 -5.31 2.82 14.54
N GLN A 66 -5.05 4.04 15.02
CA GLN A 66 -5.00 4.34 16.46
C GLN A 66 -6.36 4.10 17.12
N ARG A 67 -7.46 4.59 16.52
CA ARG A 67 -8.83 4.42 17.02
C ARG A 67 -9.21 2.95 17.14
N PHE A 68 -8.85 2.13 16.16
CA PHE A 68 -9.12 0.69 16.15
C PHE A 68 -8.11 -0.13 16.97
N LYS A 69 -7.10 0.52 17.56
CA LYS A 69 -6.05 -0.12 18.38
C LYS A 69 -5.31 -1.23 17.63
N VAL A 70 -5.14 -1.06 16.32
CA VAL A 70 -4.39 -2.00 15.47
C VAL A 70 -2.93 -1.59 15.32
N LEU A 71 -2.53 -0.47 15.91
CA LEU A 71 -1.19 0.07 15.83
C LEU A 71 -0.36 -0.38 17.04
N LEU A 72 0.77 -1.03 16.76
CA LEU A 72 1.77 -1.46 17.73
C LEU A 72 2.79 -0.35 18.01
N SER A 73 3.32 0.26 16.95
CA SER A 73 4.31 1.33 17.06
C SER A 73 4.25 2.28 15.85
N GLU A 74 4.69 3.52 16.07
CA GLU A 74 4.85 4.54 15.02
C GLU A 74 6.26 5.13 15.10
N PHE A 75 6.91 5.30 13.95
CA PHE A 75 8.16 6.03 13.89
C PHE A 75 8.29 6.78 12.57
N ARG A 76 9.14 7.82 12.59
CA ARG A 76 9.32 8.70 11.44
C ARG A 76 10.76 8.70 11.00
N GLN A 77 10.97 8.73 9.69
CA GLN A 77 12.28 8.93 9.08
C GLN A 77 12.21 10.10 8.11
N LYS A 78 13.18 11.02 8.19
CA LYS A 78 13.24 12.19 7.33
C LYS A 78 14.56 12.24 6.58
N THR A 79 14.51 12.76 5.37
CA THR A 79 15.69 13.13 4.57
C THR A 79 15.56 14.58 4.11
N ALA A 80 16.48 15.04 3.26
CA ALA A 80 16.40 16.36 2.66
C ALA A 80 15.07 16.58 1.89
N VAL A 81 14.60 15.54 1.19
CA VAL A 81 13.47 15.60 0.26
C VAL A 81 12.24 14.84 0.78
N TRP A 82 12.47 13.74 1.49
CA TRP A 82 11.44 12.78 1.85
C TRP A 82 11.10 12.81 3.33
N HIS A 83 9.83 12.51 3.62
CA HIS A 83 9.32 12.25 4.94
C HIS A 83 8.55 10.93 4.90
N PHE A 84 8.97 9.98 5.73
CA PHE A 84 8.40 8.65 5.82
C PHE A 84 7.77 8.49 7.21
N GLU A 85 6.49 8.11 7.25
CA GLU A 85 5.81 7.73 8.48
C GLU A 85 5.52 6.24 8.46
N PHE A 86 6.12 5.51 9.39
CA PHE A 86 5.96 4.08 9.51
C PHE A 86 4.97 3.76 10.62
N ALA A 87 4.05 2.83 10.33
CA ALA A 87 3.11 2.26 11.27
C ALA A 87 3.29 0.75 11.30
N GLU A 88 3.72 0.22 12.45
CA GLU A 88 3.76 -1.21 12.70
C GLU A 88 2.41 -1.64 13.27
N LEU A 89 1.79 -2.63 12.64
CA LEU A 89 0.48 -3.13 13.04
C LEU A 89 0.61 -4.32 13.99
N VAL A 90 -0.40 -4.47 14.85
CA VAL A 90 -0.66 -5.70 15.61
C VAL A 90 -0.89 -6.82 14.60
N GLY A 91 0.04 -7.78 14.53
CA GLY A 91 0.10 -8.80 13.47
C GLY A 91 1.38 -8.74 12.62
N GLY A 92 2.30 -7.82 12.92
CA GLY A 92 3.67 -7.82 12.38
C GLY A 92 3.83 -7.22 10.98
N LYS A 93 2.75 -6.69 10.39
CA LYS A 93 2.82 -5.94 9.14
C LYS A 93 3.31 -4.51 9.41
N THR A 94 4.15 -3.99 8.52
CA THR A 94 4.58 -2.59 8.57
C THR A 94 4.06 -1.87 7.34
N ILE A 95 3.50 -0.69 7.57
CA ILE A 95 3.03 0.24 6.53
C ILE A 95 3.94 1.46 6.55
N VAL A 96 4.26 2.00 5.38
CA VAL A 96 4.88 3.31 5.25
C VAL A 96 3.98 4.24 4.47
N PHE A 97 3.79 5.45 4.99
CA PHE A 97 3.23 6.59 4.29
C PHE A 97 4.40 7.48 3.84
N VAL A 98 4.42 7.82 2.55
CA VAL A 98 5.52 8.54 1.91
C VAL A 98 5.04 9.93 1.51
N PHE A 99 5.78 10.93 1.96
CA PHE A 99 5.49 12.33 1.68
C PHE A 99 6.73 13.02 1.12
N HIS A 100 6.49 13.96 0.23
CA HIS A 100 7.52 14.89 -0.22
C HIS A 100 7.43 16.17 0.62
N ARG A 101 8.58 16.71 1.04
CA ARG A 101 8.63 17.79 2.03
C ARG A 101 8.16 19.15 1.53
N LYS A 102 8.14 19.38 0.21
CA LYS A 102 7.73 20.66 -0.41
C LYS A 102 6.44 20.53 -1.23
N ILE A 103 6.47 19.65 -2.22
CA ILE A 103 5.34 19.32 -3.09
C ILE A 103 4.37 18.39 -2.35
N GLN A 104 3.09 18.77 -2.27
CA GLN A 104 2.07 18.05 -1.48
C GLN A 104 1.03 17.31 -2.33
N ILE A 105 1.06 17.42 -3.66
CA ILE A 105 0.04 16.86 -4.57
C ILE A 105 0.74 16.17 -5.75
N GLU A 106 0.19 15.02 -6.20
CA GLU A 106 0.60 14.26 -7.41
C GLU A 106 2.09 13.87 -7.50
N PHE A 107 2.83 13.97 -6.41
CA PHE A 107 4.28 13.78 -6.45
C PHE A 107 4.70 12.33 -6.68
N CYS A 108 3.93 11.35 -6.21
CA CYS A 108 4.33 9.94 -6.32
C CYS A 108 4.13 9.37 -7.74
N ASN A 109 3.40 10.05 -8.63
CA ASN A 109 2.86 9.48 -9.88
C ASN A 109 2.15 8.14 -9.61
N GLY A 110 1.34 8.09 -8.55
CA GLY A 110 0.82 6.82 -8.04
C GLY A 110 0.53 6.85 -6.54
N PRO A 111 0.29 5.67 -5.96
CA PRO A 111 0.09 5.50 -4.52
C PRO A 111 1.23 6.08 -3.69
N ASN A 112 0.90 6.57 -2.49
CA ASN A 112 1.86 7.14 -1.54
C ASN A 112 2.00 6.30 -0.25
N ALA A 113 1.32 5.17 -0.16
CA ALA A 113 1.33 4.31 1.00
C ALA A 113 1.51 2.84 0.61
N PHE A 114 2.34 2.13 1.37
CA PHE A 114 2.83 0.80 1.00
C PHE A 114 2.96 -0.12 2.20
N PHE A 115 2.71 -1.41 1.98
CA PHE A 115 3.25 -2.45 2.84
C PHE A 115 4.75 -2.61 2.57
N VAL A 116 5.52 -2.81 3.65
CA VAL A 116 6.97 -2.94 3.56
C VAL A 116 7.52 -4.11 4.36
N LEU A 117 8.66 -4.62 3.89
CA LEU A 117 9.48 -5.61 4.57
C LEU A 117 10.86 -5.01 4.85
N ARG A 118 11.48 -5.41 5.96
CA ARG A 118 12.88 -5.05 6.23
C ARG A 118 13.79 -5.73 5.21
N LYS A 119 14.81 -5.02 4.74
CA LYS A 119 15.88 -5.57 3.89
C LYS A 119 16.83 -6.45 4.68
#